data_AF-A0A2M9A415-F1
#
_entry.id   AF-A0A2M9A415-F1
#
_cell.length_a   1.000
_cell.length_b   1.000
_cell.length_c   1.000
_cell.angle_alpha   90.00
_cell.angle_beta   90.00
_cell.angle_gamma   90.00
#
_symmetry.space_group_name_H-M   'P 1'
#
loop_
_entity.id
_entity.type
_entity.pdbx_description
1 polymer ?
#
loop_
_entity_poly.entity_id
_entity_poly.type
_entity_poly.pdbx_seq_one_letter_code
_entity_poly.pdbx_strand_id
1 'polypeptide(L)'
;MQWVKEHPDVMKETAEFVRSFESVPDPIVAVAEQAESPEAKIAWVLLGSCLSQEIPLSLLQKVLQALFQKFPAERLWTFPLPTEVEVIETVRSAKKTFAWPVEESVPGIFWSVGNFVRRRTPLTGWAFSTEYKGILRDLGEIFFMGKSSYRPKAIWATSRLFSPAPRGLGLARQNIPGDIVPVPFAFELRSWIGLVGMGKDIGYADMDEPRKRKLNLSICKVLSPRDPRMVAHAFQFFDVPMPGGESFSRHLRDLFTQENYR
;
A
#
# COMPACT_ATOMS: atom_id res chain seq x y z
N MET A 1 23.54 -10.31 -7.31
CA MET A 1 22.88 -11.50 -6.75
C MET A 1 23.04 -12.64 -7.75
N GLN A 2 23.60 -13.78 -7.34
CA GLN A 2 23.91 -14.91 -8.24
C GLN A 2 22.64 -15.49 -8.87
N TRP A 3 21.61 -15.75 -8.07
CA TRP A 3 20.32 -16.28 -8.54
C TRP A 3 19.70 -15.49 -9.70
N VAL A 4 19.70 -14.16 -9.64
CA VAL A 4 19.19 -13.27 -10.71
C VAL A 4 19.94 -13.44 -12.03
N LYS A 5 21.25 -13.72 -11.96
CA LYS A 5 22.07 -13.96 -13.16
C LYS A 5 21.80 -15.34 -13.76
N GLU A 6 21.47 -16.31 -12.91
CA GLU A 6 21.16 -17.69 -13.29
C GLU A 6 19.73 -17.84 -13.85
N HIS A 7 18.82 -16.93 -13.50
CA HIS A 7 17.40 -16.97 -13.90
C HIS A 7 16.96 -15.70 -14.65
N PRO A 8 17.61 -15.33 -15.77
CA PRO A 8 17.31 -14.08 -16.48
C PRO A 8 15.88 -14.05 -17.06
N ASP A 9 15.34 -15.20 -17.47
CA ASP A 9 14.00 -15.28 -18.06
C ASP A 9 12.91 -14.95 -17.02
N VAL A 10 13.01 -15.52 -15.81
CA VAL A 10 12.09 -15.21 -14.70
C VAL A 10 12.13 -13.72 -14.36
N MET A 11 13.32 -13.13 -14.33
CA MET A 11 13.48 -11.70 -14.04
C MET A 11 12.92 -10.82 -15.15
N LYS A 12 13.05 -11.24 -16.42
CA LYS A 12 12.47 -10.54 -17.57
C LYS A 12 10.94 -10.57 -17.52
N GLU A 13 10.33 -11.73 -17.32
CA GLU A 13 8.87 -11.88 -17.21
C GLU A 13 8.32 -11.11 -16.01
N THR A 14 9.01 -11.15 -14.87
CA THR A 14 8.62 -10.39 -13.68
C THR A 14 8.72 -8.88 -13.92
N ALA A 15 9.72 -8.42 -14.67
CA ALA A 15 9.81 -7.01 -15.05
C ALA A 15 8.69 -6.61 -16.03
N GLU A 16 8.24 -7.51 -16.91
CA GLU A 16 7.06 -7.30 -17.77
C GLU A 16 5.78 -7.16 -16.95
N PHE A 17 5.59 -8.03 -15.94
CA PHE A 17 4.52 -7.87 -14.94
C PHE A 17 4.59 -6.51 -14.24
N VAL A 18 5.75 -6.13 -13.70
CA VAL A 18 5.86 -4.83 -13.01
C VAL A 18 5.48 -3.66 -13.93
N ARG A 19 5.85 -3.73 -15.21
CA ARG A 19 5.49 -2.71 -16.21
C ARG A 19 4.00 -2.70 -16.55
N SER A 20 3.30 -3.84 -16.53
CA SER A 20 1.87 -3.88 -16.85
C SER A 20 0.99 -3.14 -15.83
N PHE A 21 1.54 -2.83 -14.65
CA PHE A 21 0.89 -2.05 -13.59
C PHE A 21 1.27 -0.55 -13.58
N GLU A 22 2.02 -0.07 -14.58
CA GLU A 22 2.43 1.35 -14.66
C GLU A 22 1.26 2.32 -14.65
N SER A 23 0.22 1.98 -15.40
CA SER A 23 -0.97 2.79 -15.54
C SER A 23 -2.08 2.38 -14.57
N VAL A 24 -1.88 1.35 -13.75
CA VAL A 24 -2.92 0.85 -12.83
C VAL A 24 -2.93 1.72 -11.56
N PRO A 25 -4.05 2.39 -11.24
CA PRO A 25 -4.13 3.21 -10.03
C PRO A 25 -4.02 2.37 -8.75
N ASP A 26 -3.35 2.92 -7.74
CA ASP A 26 -3.43 2.36 -6.39
C ASP A 26 -4.87 2.52 -5.88
N PRO A 27 -5.55 1.47 -5.38
CA PRO A 27 -6.96 1.55 -5.04
C PRO A 27 -7.30 2.55 -3.93
N ILE A 28 -6.37 2.80 -3.01
CA ILE A 28 -6.53 3.80 -1.95
C ILE A 28 -6.39 5.20 -2.55
N VAL A 29 -5.37 5.39 -3.41
CA VAL A 29 -5.13 6.66 -4.10
C VAL A 29 -6.29 7.01 -5.03
N ALA A 30 -6.83 6.02 -5.76
CA ALA A 30 -7.96 6.21 -6.67
C ALA A 30 -9.23 6.72 -5.98
N VAL A 31 -9.47 6.32 -4.72
CA VAL A 31 -10.56 6.89 -3.92
C VAL A 31 -10.18 8.26 -3.38
N ALA A 32 -8.96 8.43 -2.88
CA ALA A 32 -8.50 9.72 -2.36
C ALA A 32 -8.57 10.84 -3.42
N GLU A 33 -8.23 10.55 -4.68
CA GLU A 33 -8.27 11.50 -5.80
C GLU A 33 -9.68 12.04 -6.11
N GLN A 34 -10.74 11.40 -5.60
CA GLN A 34 -12.11 11.93 -5.72
C GLN A 34 -12.35 13.13 -4.81
N ALA A 35 -11.49 13.37 -3.81
CA ALA A 35 -11.59 14.53 -2.94
C ALA A 35 -11.09 15.80 -3.64
N GLU A 36 -11.77 16.92 -3.41
CA GLU A 36 -11.41 18.20 -4.03
C GLU A 36 -10.15 18.83 -3.42
N SER A 37 -10.05 18.85 -2.08
CA SER A 37 -8.95 19.51 -1.38
C SER A 37 -7.71 18.60 -1.25
N PRO A 38 -6.47 19.11 -1.42
CA PRO A 38 -5.26 18.35 -1.13
C PRO A 38 -5.22 17.76 0.29
N GLU A 39 -5.79 18.49 1.24
CA GLU A 39 -5.93 18.09 2.64
C GLU A 39 -6.78 16.81 2.77
N ALA A 40 -7.95 16.78 2.13
CA ALA A 40 -8.80 15.61 2.09
C ALA A 40 -8.12 14.43 1.39
N LYS A 41 -7.43 14.66 0.26
CA LYS A 41 -6.68 13.61 -0.45
C LYS A 41 -5.65 12.93 0.48
N ILE A 42 -4.87 13.72 1.23
CA ILE A 42 -3.91 13.19 2.20
C ILE A 42 -4.62 12.39 3.28
N ALA A 43 -5.68 12.94 3.89
CA ALA A 43 -6.42 12.28 4.94
C ALA A 43 -7.00 10.91 4.50
N TRP A 44 -7.54 10.83 3.28
CA TRP A 44 -8.06 9.59 2.70
C TRP A 44 -6.95 8.56 2.42
N VAL A 45 -5.78 8.97 1.95
CA VAL A 45 -4.62 8.07 1.81
C VAL A 45 -4.19 7.49 3.15
N LEU A 46 -4.16 8.31 4.21
CA LEU A 46 -3.83 7.85 5.56
C LEU A 46 -4.87 6.86 6.09
N LEU A 47 -6.17 7.17 5.93
CA LEU A 47 -7.26 6.27 6.32
C LEU A 47 -7.16 4.93 5.60
N GLY A 48 -7.06 4.93 4.26
CA GLY A 48 -6.97 3.71 3.48
C GLY A 48 -5.76 2.85 3.85
N SER A 49 -4.62 3.49 4.13
CA SER A 49 -3.40 2.77 4.56
C SER A 49 -3.52 2.16 5.96
N CYS A 50 -4.33 2.73 6.87
CA CYS A 50 -4.63 2.10 8.15
C CYS A 50 -5.59 0.92 8.02
N LEU A 51 -6.58 1.05 7.13
CA LEU A 51 -7.62 0.04 6.87
C LEU A 51 -7.11 -1.14 6.04
N SER A 52 -5.97 -1.06 5.36
CA SER A 52 -5.48 -2.12 4.45
C SER A 52 -4.98 -3.40 5.14
N GLN A 53 -5.41 -3.71 6.35
CA GLN A 53 -5.01 -4.90 7.09
C GLN A 53 -6.05 -6.00 6.92
N GLU A 54 -5.61 -7.20 6.56
CA GLU A 54 -6.45 -8.42 6.52
C GLU A 54 -7.73 -8.27 5.67
N ILE A 55 -7.63 -7.45 4.62
CA ILE A 55 -8.70 -7.21 3.65
C ILE A 55 -8.10 -7.19 2.23
N PRO A 56 -8.69 -7.90 1.26
CA PRO A 56 -8.27 -7.83 -0.13
C PRO A 56 -8.39 -6.39 -0.66
N LEU A 57 -7.42 -5.94 -1.47
CA LEU A 57 -7.40 -4.56 -1.98
C LEU A 57 -8.66 -4.17 -2.77
N SER A 58 -9.19 -5.09 -3.58
CA SER A 58 -10.43 -4.87 -4.33
C SER A 58 -11.64 -4.65 -3.42
N LEU A 59 -11.68 -5.32 -2.27
CA LEU A 59 -12.72 -5.14 -1.27
C LEU A 59 -12.49 -3.86 -0.45
N LEU A 60 -11.25 -3.57 -0.09
CA LEU A 60 -10.89 -2.31 0.57
C LEU A 60 -11.30 -1.11 -0.26
N GLN A 61 -11.09 -1.14 -1.58
CA GLN A 61 -11.52 -0.07 -2.48
C GLN A 61 -13.03 0.15 -2.41
N LYS A 62 -13.84 -0.93 -2.43
CA LYS A 62 -15.29 -0.85 -2.30
C LYS A 62 -15.71 -0.26 -0.95
N VAL A 63 -15.05 -0.65 0.13
CA VAL A 63 -15.28 -0.08 1.47
C VAL A 63 -14.96 1.42 1.49
N LEU A 64 -13.81 1.82 0.95
CA LEU A 64 -13.41 3.22 0.89
C LEU A 64 -14.36 4.05 0.01
N GLN A 65 -14.81 3.52 -1.13
CA GLN A 65 -15.81 4.17 -1.99
C GLN A 65 -17.14 4.39 -1.27
N ALA A 66 -17.64 3.37 -0.56
CA ALA A 66 -18.88 3.49 0.21
C ALA A 66 -18.76 4.53 1.33
N LEU A 67 -17.63 4.53 2.05
CA LEU A 67 -17.33 5.55 3.05
C LEU A 67 -17.24 6.95 2.43
N PHE A 68 -16.61 7.10 1.26
CA PHE A 68 -16.47 8.39 0.59
C PHE A 68 -17.82 8.93 0.12
N GLN A 69 -18.68 8.07 -0.42
CA GLN A 69 -20.04 8.45 -0.84
C GLN A 69 -20.91 8.87 0.35
N LYS A 70 -20.80 8.17 1.48
CA LYS A 70 -21.56 8.48 2.70
C LYS A 70 -21.03 9.74 3.40
N PHE A 71 -19.71 9.93 3.41
CA PHE A 71 -19.02 10.99 4.14
C PHE A 71 -18.00 11.70 3.22
N PRO A 72 -18.48 12.51 2.26
CA PRO A 72 -17.62 13.08 1.23
C PRO A 72 -16.64 14.11 1.77
N ALA A 73 -15.52 14.28 1.04
CA ALA A 73 -14.47 15.24 1.31
C ALA A 73 -13.95 15.17 2.76
N GLU A 74 -14.17 16.23 3.55
CA GLU A 74 -13.67 16.38 4.92
C GLU A 74 -14.72 16.02 5.99
N ARG A 75 -15.92 15.58 5.59
CA ARG A 75 -17.03 15.28 6.52
C ARG A 75 -16.63 14.31 7.62
N LEU A 76 -15.77 13.36 7.26
CA LEU A 76 -15.12 12.38 8.13
C LEU A 76 -14.29 13.03 9.26
N TRP A 77 -13.72 14.21 9.06
CA TRP A 77 -12.76 14.81 9.99
C TRP A 77 -13.33 15.99 10.77
N THR A 78 -14.46 16.53 10.31
CA THR A 78 -15.14 17.72 10.85
C THR A 78 -16.22 17.39 11.87
N PHE A 79 -16.32 18.18 12.95
CA PHE A 79 -17.40 18.05 13.93
C PHE A 79 -18.75 18.54 13.39
N PRO A 80 -19.88 17.89 13.76
CA PRO A 80 -19.96 16.68 14.59
C PRO A 80 -19.49 15.43 13.83
N LEU A 81 -18.67 14.57 14.47
CA LEU A 81 -18.15 13.37 13.82
C LEU A 81 -19.26 12.35 13.55
N PRO A 82 -19.17 11.55 12.46
CA PRO A 82 -20.00 10.37 12.27
C PRO A 82 -20.00 9.46 13.49
N THR A 83 -21.16 8.88 13.79
CA THR A 83 -21.30 7.93 14.90
C THR A 83 -20.66 6.60 14.55
N GLU A 84 -20.31 5.82 15.59
CA GLU A 84 -19.76 4.48 15.45
C GLU A 84 -20.68 3.58 14.60
N VAL A 85 -21.99 3.65 14.87
CA VAL A 85 -23.02 2.88 14.18
C VAL A 85 -23.05 3.19 12.69
N GLU A 86 -23.07 4.47 12.30
CA GLU A 86 -23.10 4.85 10.89
C GLU A 86 -21.86 4.37 10.12
N VAL A 87 -20.68 4.43 10.76
CA VAL A 87 -19.43 3.95 10.15
C VAL A 87 -19.48 2.44 9.95
N ILE A 88 -19.85 1.68 10.99
CA ILE A 88 -19.93 0.22 10.93
C ILE A 88 -20.97 -0.24 9.89
N GLU A 89 -22.16 0.36 9.86
CA GLU A 89 -23.21 0.03 8.91
C GLU A 89 -22.75 0.26 7.46
N THR A 90 -22.06 1.38 7.21
CA THR A 90 -21.49 1.69 5.89
C THR A 90 -20.47 0.62 5.48
N VAL A 91 -19.55 0.25 6.38
CA VAL A 91 -18.53 -0.79 6.12
C VAL A 91 -19.18 -2.16 5.88
N ARG A 92 -20.17 -2.54 6.70
CA ARG A 92 -20.89 -3.81 6.58
C ARG A 92 -21.65 -3.92 5.27
N SER A 93 -22.30 -2.84 4.84
CA SER A 93 -22.99 -2.80 3.56
C SER A 93 -22.04 -3.01 2.37
N ALA A 94 -20.83 -2.45 2.45
CA ALA A 94 -19.84 -2.53 1.38
C ALA A 94 -19.11 -3.88 1.32
N LYS A 95 -18.71 -4.43 2.48
CA LYS A 95 -17.97 -5.69 2.56
C LYS A 95 -18.87 -6.93 2.31
N LYS A 96 -20.19 -6.77 2.45
CA LYS A 96 -21.19 -7.84 2.39
C LYS A 96 -20.87 -8.97 3.40
N THR A 97 -20.62 -10.18 2.91
CA THR A 97 -20.43 -11.40 3.71
C THR A 97 -18.97 -11.66 4.07
N PHE A 98 -18.02 -10.84 3.62
CA PHE A 98 -16.61 -11.05 3.95
C PHE A 98 -16.39 -10.89 5.45
N ALA A 99 -15.80 -11.92 6.08
CA ALA A 99 -15.43 -11.90 7.48
C ALA A 99 -14.10 -11.16 7.63
N TRP A 100 -14.17 -9.88 8.02
CA TRP A 100 -13.00 -9.04 8.21
C TRP A 100 -12.62 -9.00 9.70
N PRO A 101 -11.49 -9.60 10.13
CA PRO A 101 -11.20 -9.78 11.56
C PRO A 101 -11.13 -8.50 12.39
N VAL A 102 -10.83 -7.37 11.75
CA VAL A 102 -10.64 -6.07 12.40
C VAL A 102 -11.80 -5.10 12.18
N GLU A 103 -12.93 -5.57 11.67
CA GLU A 103 -14.10 -4.75 11.32
C GLU A 103 -14.57 -3.86 12.47
N GLU A 104 -14.69 -4.40 13.68
CA GLU A 104 -15.13 -3.66 14.87
C GLU A 104 -14.13 -2.55 15.27
N SER A 105 -12.89 -2.61 14.79
CA SER A 105 -11.88 -1.57 15.04
C SER A 105 -11.97 -0.39 14.07
N VAL A 106 -12.79 -0.47 13.01
CA VAL A 106 -12.85 0.55 11.96
C VAL A 106 -13.23 1.95 12.49
N PRO A 107 -14.22 2.11 13.39
CA PRO A 107 -14.51 3.41 14.00
C PRO A 107 -13.32 3.98 14.79
N GLY A 108 -12.60 3.12 15.52
CA GLY A 108 -11.37 3.51 16.22
C GLY A 108 -10.26 3.98 15.27
N ILE A 109 -10.08 3.30 14.13
CA ILE A 109 -9.15 3.70 13.07
C ILE A 109 -9.53 5.09 12.56
N PHE A 110 -10.81 5.25 12.23
CA PHE A 110 -11.36 6.48 11.72
C PHE A 110 -11.13 7.67 12.67
N TRP A 111 -11.47 7.53 13.96
CA TRP A 111 -11.25 8.60 14.94
C TRP A 111 -9.76 8.86 15.19
N SER A 112 -8.91 7.83 15.17
CA SER A 112 -7.47 7.99 15.33
C SER A 112 -6.86 8.78 14.18
N VAL A 113 -7.25 8.49 12.93
CA VAL A 113 -6.84 9.26 11.75
C VAL A 113 -7.40 10.67 11.82
N GLY A 114 -8.69 10.84 12.16
CA GLY A 114 -9.31 12.16 12.28
C GLY A 114 -8.65 13.04 13.35
N ASN A 115 -8.23 12.46 14.48
CA ASN A 115 -7.49 13.19 15.51
C ASN A 115 -6.10 13.63 15.01
N PHE A 116 -5.41 12.77 14.25
CA PHE A 116 -4.16 13.14 13.60
C PHE A 116 -4.36 14.28 12.61
N VAL A 117 -5.35 14.15 11.72
CA VAL A 117 -5.69 15.16 10.69
C VAL A 117 -5.89 16.53 11.34
N ARG A 118 -6.77 16.63 12.34
CA ARG A 118 -7.06 17.89 13.03
C ARG A 118 -5.86 18.52 13.74
N ARG A 119 -4.89 17.72 14.22
CA ARG A 119 -3.70 18.21 14.92
C ARG A 119 -2.56 18.61 13.99
N ARG A 120 -2.60 18.14 12.74
CA ARG A 120 -1.52 18.33 11.76
C ARG A 120 -1.93 19.20 10.57
N THR A 121 -3.14 19.75 10.58
CA THR A 121 -3.58 20.75 9.59
C THR A 121 -2.70 22.01 9.66
N PRO A 122 -2.21 22.54 8.52
CA PRO A 122 -2.37 22.01 7.16
C PRO A 122 -1.46 20.80 6.89
N LEU A 123 -2.04 19.69 6.44
CA LEU A 123 -1.38 18.43 6.12
C LEU A 123 -0.41 18.56 4.96
N THR A 124 -0.73 19.40 3.97
CA THR A 124 0.22 19.74 2.90
C THR A 124 1.50 20.36 3.45
N GLY A 125 1.35 21.31 4.38
CA GLY A 125 2.47 21.94 5.09
C GLY A 125 3.27 20.93 5.91
N TRP A 126 2.58 20.06 6.66
CA TRP A 126 3.21 18.97 7.39
C TRP A 126 4.01 18.02 6.48
N ALA A 127 3.40 17.55 5.38
CA ALA A 127 4.03 16.60 4.46
C ALA A 127 5.24 17.19 3.73
N PHE A 128 5.23 18.51 3.45
CA PHE A 128 6.29 19.20 2.74
C PHE A 128 7.49 19.57 3.64
N SER A 129 7.22 19.99 4.88
CA SER A 129 8.24 20.55 5.78
C SER A 129 8.87 19.51 6.73
N THR A 130 8.27 18.33 6.85
CA THR A 130 8.72 17.31 7.81
C THR A 130 9.64 16.29 7.13
N GLU A 131 10.85 16.10 7.68
CA GLU A 131 11.74 15.02 7.28
C GLU A 131 11.06 13.65 7.42
N TYR A 132 11.48 12.67 6.64
CA TYR A 132 10.87 11.33 6.58
C TYR A 132 10.83 10.67 7.95
N LYS A 133 11.89 10.80 8.76
CA LYS A 133 11.92 10.26 10.12
C LYS A 133 10.87 10.92 11.01
N GLY A 134 10.68 12.23 10.87
CA GLY A 134 9.62 13.00 11.54
C GLY A 134 8.24 12.55 11.09
N ILE A 135 8.01 12.37 9.78
CA ILE A 135 6.76 11.85 9.24
C ILE A 135 6.47 10.47 9.81
N LEU A 136 7.45 9.55 9.81
CA LEU A 136 7.26 8.23 10.40
C LEU A 136 6.88 8.32 11.88
N ARG A 137 7.57 9.17 12.64
CA ARG A 137 7.29 9.41 14.06
C ARG A 137 5.85 9.86 14.25
N ASP A 138 5.46 10.91 13.54
CA ASP A 138 4.14 11.53 13.63
C ASP A 138 3.03 10.57 13.18
N LEU A 139 3.24 9.81 12.09
CA LEU A 139 2.32 8.75 11.67
C LEU A 139 2.15 7.65 12.73
N GLY A 140 3.11 7.48 13.64
CA GLY A 140 2.98 6.60 14.81
C GLY A 140 2.00 7.09 15.87
N GLU A 141 1.54 8.35 15.80
CA GLU A 141 0.45 8.87 16.64
C GLU A 141 -0.91 8.34 16.20
N ILE A 142 -1.02 7.87 14.96
CA ILE A 142 -2.18 7.11 14.49
C ILE A 142 -2.04 5.69 15.06
N PHE A 143 -2.91 5.33 16.01
CA PHE A 143 -2.81 4.10 16.82
C PHE A 143 -2.65 2.83 15.97
N PHE A 144 -3.31 2.81 14.81
CA PHE A 144 -3.37 1.66 13.90
C PHE A 144 -2.28 1.63 12.82
N MET A 145 -1.34 2.57 12.83
CA MET A 145 -0.22 2.64 11.88
C MET A 145 0.98 1.74 12.28
N GLY A 146 0.97 1.23 13.52
CA GLY A 146 1.99 0.35 14.07
C GLY A 146 3.10 1.09 14.84
N LYS A 147 3.64 0.44 15.87
CA LYS A 147 4.64 1.02 16.80
C LYS A 147 6.02 0.35 16.73
N SER A 148 6.20 -0.63 15.85
CA SER A 148 7.46 -1.35 15.68
C SER A 148 8.58 -0.46 15.10
N SER A 149 9.84 -0.90 15.25
CA SER A 149 11.01 -0.24 14.65
C SER A 149 10.89 -0.13 13.13
N TYR A 150 10.27 -1.13 12.50
CA TYR A 150 9.83 -1.10 11.11
C TYR A 150 8.32 -0.83 11.06
N ARG A 151 7.90 0.24 10.38
CA ARG A 151 6.50 0.70 10.35
C ARG A 151 5.89 0.49 8.95
N PRO A 152 5.50 -0.75 8.57
CA PRO A 152 5.13 -1.07 7.19
C PRO A 152 3.96 -0.23 6.67
N LYS A 153 2.91 -0.02 7.47
CA LYS A 153 1.78 0.82 7.07
C LYS A 153 2.17 2.28 6.89
N ALA A 154 2.99 2.82 7.78
CA ALA A 154 3.51 4.18 7.64
C ALA A 154 4.37 4.32 6.38
N ILE A 155 5.22 3.33 6.09
CA ILE A 155 6.04 3.30 4.87
C ILE A 155 5.15 3.27 3.62
N TRP A 156 4.14 2.41 3.59
CA TRP A 156 3.16 2.34 2.51
C TRP A 156 2.40 3.66 2.34
N ALA A 157 1.92 4.25 3.42
CA ALA A 157 1.28 5.56 3.41
C ALA A 157 2.22 6.62 2.82
N THR A 158 3.47 6.71 3.28
CA THR A 158 4.45 7.65 2.71
C THR A 158 4.71 7.39 1.24
N SER A 159 4.77 6.13 0.80
CA SER A 159 4.93 5.80 -0.61
C SER A 159 3.74 6.30 -1.44
N ARG A 160 2.51 6.14 -0.96
CA ARG A 160 1.29 6.66 -1.63
C ARG A 160 1.21 8.19 -1.61
N LEU A 161 1.72 8.85 -0.58
CA LEU A 161 1.76 10.31 -0.54
C LEU A 161 2.74 10.91 -1.56
N PHE A 162 3.94 10.32 -1.67
CA PHE A 162 5.07 10.94 -2.38
C PHE A 162 5.39 10.32 -3.75
N SER A 163 4.84 9.14 -4.07
CA SER A 163 4.99 8.58 -5.41
C SER A 163 4.10 9.33 -6.41
N PRO A 164 4.51 9.47 -7.68
CA PRO A 164 3.68 10.12 -8.70
C PRO A 164 2.43 9.29 -9.00
N ALA A 165 1.44 9.94 -9.63
CA ALA A 165 0.28 9.25 -10.19
C ALA A 165 0.70 8.16 -11.21
N PRO A 166 -0.06 7.06 -11.34
CA PRO A 166 -1.32 6.77 -10.65
C PRO A 166 -1.14 5.98 -9.33
N ARG A 167 0.11 5.75 -8.91
CA ARG A 167 0.48 4.98 -7.70
C ARG A 167 0.51 5.82 -6.41
N GLY A 168 0.44 7.14 -6.53
CA GLY A 168 0.44 8.07 -5.40
C GLY A 168 -0.03 9.46 -5.78
N LEU A 169 -0.14 10.34 -4.78
CA LEU A 169 -0.62 11.72 -4.91
C LEU A 169 0.42 12.67 -5.51
N GLY A 170 1.67 12.24 -5.69
CA GLY A 170 2.73 13.06 -6.26
C GLY A 170 3.08 14.30 -5.44
N LEU A 171 2.89 14.26 -4.11
CA LEU A 171 3.22 15.41 -3.26
C LEU A 171 4.70 15.72 -3.35
N ALA A 172 5.02 16.94 -3.77
CA ALA A 172 6.40 17.42 -3.79
C ALA A 172 6.96 17.42 -2.36
N ARG A 173 8.16 16.86 -2.19
CA ARG A 173 8.96 17.05 -0.97
C ARG A 173 10.01 18.10 -1.23
N GLN A 174 10.39 18.88 -0.23
CA GLN A 174 11.67 19.55 -0.28
C GLN A 174 12.77 18.49 -0.39
N ASN A 175 13.77 18.71 -1.24
CA ASN A 175 14.96 17.87 -1.33
C ASN A 175 15.79 18.05 -0.05
N ILE A 176 15.32 17.50 1.06
CA ILE A 176 16.06 17.45 2.32
C ILE A 176 17.21 16.43 2.11
N PRO A 177 18.48 16.84 2.26
CA PRO A 177 19.60 15.94 2.03
C PRO A 177 19.51 14.68 2.90
N GLY A 178 19.57 13.50 2.28
CA GLY A 178 19.50 12.21 2.98
C GLY A 178 18.08 11.73 3.33
N ASP A 179 17.05 12.45 2.89
CA ASP A 179 15.64 12.18 3.21
C ASP A 179 15.01 11.13 2.28
N ILE A 180 15.43 9.87 2.46
CA ILE A 180 15.06 8.77 1.57
C ILE A 180 13.81 8.06 2.10
N VAL A 181 12.70 8.19 1.37
CA VAL A 181 11.52 7.33 1.56
C VAL A 181 11.88 5.91 1.10
N PRO A 182 11.84 4.89 1.97
CA PRO A 182 12.19 3.53 1.61
C PRO A 182 11.14 2.95 0.67
N VAL A 183 11.59 2.01 -0.16
CA VAL A 183 10.69 1.17 -0.96
C VAL A 183 9.83 0.34 0.01
N PRO A 184 8.50 0.40 -0.09
CA PRO A 184 7.64 -0.44 0.74
C PRO A 184 7.96 -1.91 0.54
N PHE A 185 7.89 -2.66 1.63
CA PHE A 185 7.96 -4.10 1.55
C PHE A 185 6.55 -4.64 1.28
N ALA A 186 6.30 -5.08 0.04
CA ALA A 186 5.08 -5.79 -0.33
C ALA A 186 5.16 -7.24 0.20
N PHE A 187 4.12 -7.70 0.89
CA PHE A 187 4.07 -9.06 1.40
C PHE A 187 4.07 -10.08 0.25
N GLU A 188 3.43 -9.71 -0.83
CA GLU A 188 3.24 -10.48 -2.04
C GLU A 188 4.57 -10.68 -2.79
N LEU A 189 5.52 -9.75 -2.66
CA LEU A 189 6.88 -9.95 -3.18
C LEU A 189 7.57 -11.12 -2.45
N ARG A 190 7.35 -11.28 -1.14
CA ARG A 190 7.82 -12.46 -0.40
C ARG A 190 7.15 -13.73 -0.92
N SER A 191 5.86 -13.69 -1.21
CA SER A 191 5.13 -14.84 -1.77
C SER A 191 5.69 -15.22 -3.14
N TRP A 192 5.98 -14.24 -4.00
CA TRP A 192 6.64 -14.45 -5.28
C TRP A 192 8.04 -15.06 -5.13
N ILE A 193 8.87 -14.57 -4.19
CA ILE A 193 10.20 -15.15 -3.89
C ILE A 193 10.08 -16.65 -3.55
N GLY A 194 9.04 -17.03 -2.79
CA GLY A 194 8.76 -18.43 -2.49
C GLY A 194 8.32 -19.23 -3.71
N LEU A 195 7.44 -18.64 -4.53
CA LEU A 195 6.87 -19.28 -5.72
C LEU A 195 7.93 -19.59 -6.78
N VAL A 196 8.84 -18.66 -7.05
CA VAL A 196 9.88 -18.84 -8.08
C VAL A 196 11.06 -19.72 -7.64
N GLY A 197 10.99 -20.32 -6.45
CA GLY A 197 12.03 -21.21 -5.91
C GLY A 197 13.22 -20.48 -5.26
N MET A 198 13.43 -19.21 -5.57
CA MET A 198 14.50 -18.37 -5.02
C MET A 198 14.61 -18.48 -3.50
N GLY A 199 13.47 -18.49 -2.79
CA GLY A 199 13.44 -18.57 -1.33
C GLY A 199 14.18 -19.77 -0.74
N LYS A 200 14.17 -20.93 -1.42
CA LYS A 200 14.89 -22.14 -0.99
C LYS A 200 16.39 -22.00 -1.26
N ASP A 201 16.74 -21.54 -2.47
CA ASP A 201 18.14 -21.48 -2.93
C ASP A 201 19.01 -20.53 -2.09
N ILE A 202 18.41 -19.45 -1.58
CA ILE A 202 19.12 -18.43 -0.82
C ILE A 202 18.89 -18.50 0.70
N GLY A 203 18.10 -19.46 1.18
CA GLY A 203 17.72 -19.56 2.60
C GLY A 203 16.92 -18.35 3.09
N TYR A 204 15.92 -17.90 2.32
CA TYR A 204 15.12 -16.70 2.66
C TYR A 204 14.42 -16.82 4.02
N ALA A 205 13.93 -18.02 4.37
CA ALA A 205 13.23 -18.25 5.63
C ALA A 205 14.10 -17.90 6.85
N ASP A 206 15.38 -18.26 6.80
CA ASP A 206 16.35 -18.12 7.89
C ASP A 206 16.97 -16.71 7.97
N MET A 207 16.68 -15.83 7.01
CA MET A 207 17.14 -14.45 7.05
C MET A 207 16.41 -13.63 8.11
N ASP A 208 17.15 -12.75 8.80
CA ASP A 208 16.56 -11.71 9.63
C ASP A 208 15.87 -10.63 8.77
N GLU A 209 15.00 -9.83 9.40
CA GLU A 209 14.25 -8.77 8.71
C GLU A 209 15.15 -7.75 7.98
N PRO A 210 16.27 -7.26 8.57
CA PRO A 210 17.22 -6.40 7.85
C PRO A 210 17.73 -7.01 6.54
N ARG A 211 18.12 -8.30 6.53
CA ARG A 211 18.60 -8.97 5.32
C ARG A 211 17.48 -9.18 4.31
N LYS A 212 16.29 -9.60 4.75
CA LYS A 212 15.10 -9.70 3.88
C LYS A 212 14.82 -8.37 3.18
N ARG A 213 14.81 -7.26 3.90
CA ARG A 213 14.61 -5.91 3.32
C ARG A 213 15.69 -5.53 2.31
N LYS A 214 16.97 -5.79 2.63
CA LYS A 214 18.08 -5.49 1.70
C LYS A 214 17.98 -6.32 0.42
N LEU A 215 17.58 -7.58 0.54
CA LEU A 215 17.31 -8.46 -0.58
C LEU A 215 16.15 -7.93 -1.43
N ASN A 216 15.01 -7.62 -0.82
CA ASN A 216 13.84 -7.08 -1.51
C ASN A 216 14.19 -5.79 -2.26
N LEU A 217 14.89 -4.86 -1.62
CA LEU A 217 15.36 -3.64 -2.29
C LEU A 217 16.27 -3.96 -3.49
N SER A 218 17.11 -4.99 -3.38
CA SER A 218 17.98 -5.42 -4.48
C SER A 218 17.17 -5.99 -5.64
N ILE A 219 16.15 -6.80 -5.37
CA ILE A 219 15.21 -7.31 -6.37
C ILE A 219 14.47 -6.15 -7.03
N CYS A 220 13.92 -5.22 -6.24
CA CYS A 220 13.18 -4.07 -6.78
C CYS A 220 14.04 -3.22 -7.72
N LYS A 221 15.31 -3.01 -7.38
CA LYS A 221 16.27 -2.29 -8.24
C LYS A 221 16.61 -3.03 -9.52
N VAL A 222 16.56 -4.36 -9.53
CA VAL A 222 16.76 -5.13 -10.77
C VAL A 222 15.51 -5.06 -11.66
N LEU A 223 14.32 -5.24 -11.07
CA LEU A 223 13.06 -5.27 -11.81
C LEU A 223 12.64 -3.90 -12.35
N SER A 224 12.91 -2.83 -11.60
CA SER A 224 12.68 -1.44 -12.02
C SER A 224 13.83 -0.54 -11.56
N PRO A 225 14.91 -0.44 -12.36
CA PRO A 225 16.11 0.32 -11.96
C PRO A 225 15.86 1.83 -11.77
N ARG A 226 14.94 2.39 -12.55
CA ARG A 226 14.61 3.82 -12.49
C ARG A 226 13.68 4.16 -11.34
N ASP A 227 12.75 3.26 -11.01
CA ASP A 227 11.86 3.44 -9.88
C ASP A 227 11.53 2.13 -9.18
N PRO A 228 12.31 1.74 -8.15
CA PRO A 228 12.07 0.51 -7.39
C PRO A 228 10.72 0.48 -6.65
N ARG A 229 10.06 1.62 -6.42
CA ARG A 229 8.73 1.68 -5.77
C ARG A 229 7.62 1.13 -6.65
N MET A 230 7.79 1.23 -7.96
CA MET A 230 6.94 0.57 -8.96
C MET A 230 6.78 -0.92 -8.69
N VAL A 231 7.84 -1.58 -8.24
CA VAL A 231 7.82 -3.01 -7.94
C VAL A 231 6.89 -3.27 -6.76
N ALA A 232 7.03 -2.50 -5.68
CA ALA A 232 6.10 -2.61 -4.55
C ALA A 232 4.64 -2.36 -4.99
N HIS A 233 4.41 -1.33 -5.81
CA HIS A 233 3.09 -1.05 -6.39
C HIS A 233 2.53 -2.21 -7.20
N ALA A 234 3.29 -2.82 -8.10
CA ALA A 234 2.81 -3.96 -8.89
C ALA A 234 2.53 -5.17 -8.00
N PHE A 235 3.42 -5.46 -7.05
CA PHE A 235 3.28 -6.63 -6.19
C PHE A 235 2.10 -6.53 -5.22
N GLN A 236 1.55 -5.35 -4.92
CA GLN A 236 0.32 -5.29 -4.11
C GLN A 236 -0.89 -5.98 -4.80
N PHE A 237 -0.85 -6.14 -6.12
CA PHE A 237 -1.85 -6.86 -6.91
C PHE A 237 -1.47 -8.31 -7.22
N PHE A 238 -0.31 -8.76 -6.73
CA PHE A 238 0.14 -10.11 -6.96
C PHE A 238 -0.60 -11.06 -6.01
N ASP A 239 -1.57 -11.78 -6.57
CA ASP A 239 -2.26 -12.86 -5.88
C ASP A 239 -1.58 -14.20 -6.19
N VAL A 240 -1.47 -15.08 -5.20
CA VAL A 240 -0.94 -16.43 -5.41
C VAL A 240 -2.14 -17.36 -5.58
N PRO A 241 -2.33 -17.98 -6.77
CA PRO A 241 -3.38 -18.99 -6.90
C PRO A 241 -3.07 -20.18 -5.99
N MET A 242 -4.10 -20.62 -5.25
CA MET A 242 -4.10 -21.87 -4.49
C MET A 242 -3.93 -23.07 -5.45
N PRO A 243 -3.30 -24.17 -5.00
CA PRO A 243 -2.67 -25.15 -5.89
C PRO A 243 -3.68 -25.89 -6.78
N GLY A 244 -3.49 -25.73 -8.10
CA GLY A 244 -4.24 -26.39 -9.16
C GLY A 244 -3.41 -26.55 -10.44
N GLY A 245 -2.26 -27.22 -10.34
CA GLY A 245 -1.70 -28.11 -11.37
C GLY A 245 -1.41 -27.63 -12.81
N GLU A 246 -1.46 -26.35 -13.17
CA GLU A 246 -1.16 -25.92 -14.55
C GLU A 246 0.25 -25.34 -14.74
N SER A 247 0.80 -25.55 -15.94
CA SER A 247 2.16 -25.20 -16.35
C SER A 247 2.48 -23.70 -16.19
N PHE A 248 3.55 -23.43 -15.45
CA PHE A 248 4.09 -22.14 -15.01
C PHE A 248 4.14 -21.05 -16.11
N SER A 249 4.52 -21.37 -17.35
CA SER A 249 4.67 -20.40 -18.45
C SER A 249 3.35 -20.00 -19.13
N ARG A 250 2.31 -20.84 -19.00
CA ARG A 250 0.95 -20.52 -19.47
C ARG A 250 0.20 -19.74 -18.40
N HIS A 251 0.42 -20.09 -17.13
CA HIS A 251 -0.23 -19.47 -15.98
C HIS A 251 0.26 -18.04 -15.66
N LEU A 252 1.55 -17.73 -15.87
CA LEU A 252 2.01 -16.34 -15.76
C LEU A 252 1.30 -15.42 -16.77
N ARG A 253 1.00 -15.90 -17.98
CA ARG A 253 0.22 -15.12 -18.96
C ARG A 253 -1.21 -14.84 -18.50
N ASP A 254 -1.86 -15.80 -17.83
CA ASP A 254 -3.24 -15.68 -17.36
C ASP A 254 -3.36 -14.89 -16.04
N LEU A 255 -2.34 -14.93 -15.17
CA LEU A 255 -2.25 -14.06 -13.97
C LEU A 255 -1.98 -12.58 -14.33
N PHE A 256 -1.40 -12.31 -15.51
CA PHE A 256 -1.01 -10.98 -15.95
C PHE A 256 -2.01 -10.31 -16.90
N THR A 257 -3.14 -10.94 -17.20
CA THR A 257 -4.26 -10.27 -17.89
C THR A 257 -5.04 -9.39 -16.91
N GLN A 258 -5.13 -8.09 -17.24
CA GLN A 258 -5.77 -7.02 -16.46
C GLN A 258 -7.27 -7.23 -16.13
N GLU A 259 -7.91 -8.31 -16.61
CA GLU A 259 -9.36 -8.49 -16.53
C GLU A 259 -9.89 -8.65 -15.10
N ASN A 260 -9.05 -9.01 -14.12
CA ASN A 260 -9.45 -9.14 -12.72
C ASN A 260 -9.40 -7.83 -11.92
N TYR A 261 -8.87 -6.74 -12.50
CA TYR A 261 -8.59 -5.47 -11.80
C TYR A 261 -9.12 -4.22 -12.51
N ARG A 262 -10.01 -4.38 -13.50
CA ARG A 262 -10.82 -3.30 -14.08
C ARG A 262 -12.17 -3.20 -13.37
#